data_AF-A0A962D5R3-F1
#
_entry.id   AF-A0A962D5R3-F1
#
_cell.length_a   1.000
_cell.length_b   1.000
_cell.length_c   1.000
_cell.angle_alpha   90.00
_cell.angle_beta   90.00
_cell.angle_gamma   90.00
#
_symmetry.space_group_name_H-M   'P 1'
#
loop_
_entity.id
_entity.type
_entity.pdbx_description
1 polymer ?
#
loop_
_entity_poly.entity_id
_entity_poly.type
_entity_poly.pdbx_seq_one_letter_code
_entity_poly.pdbx_strand_id
1 'polypeptide(L)'
;WIDTWNNKFEKLGAEIVIPGHGTPTNMNEVRKYTHDYLVYLRQEVAKVLENDGGLQDAYKIDMSAYQHLDTFTDLSQRNIGRVYRAMEFEDFE
;
A
#
# COMPACT_ATOMS: atom_id res chain seq x y z
N TRP A 1 -5.91 6.16 4.29
CA TRP A 1 -5.53 6.17 2.86
C TRP A 1 -6.56 5.46 2.00
N ILE A 2 -6.78 4.15 2.16
CA ILE A 2 -7.75 3.38 1.36
C ILE A 2 -9.18 3.92 1.52
N ASP A 3 -9.59 4.26 2.74
CA ASP A 3 -10.89 4.92 2.97
C ASP A 3 -11.04 6.21 2.15
N THR A 4 -10.07 7.13 2.25
CA THR A 4 -10.02 8.36 1.46
C THR A 4 -10.07 8.08 -0.04
N TRP A 5 -9.36 7.04 -0.51
CA TRP A 5 -9.37 6.63 -1.91
C TRP A 5 -10.79 6.28 -2.36
N ASN A 6 -11.40 5.29 -1.69
CA ASN A 6 -12.69 4.71 -2.04
C ASN A 6 -13.84 5.70 -1.89
N ASN A 7 -13.79 6.54 -0.85
CA ASN A 7 -14.92 7.39 -0.47
C ASN A 7 -14.85 8.81 -1.02
N LYS A 8 -13.65 9.29 -1.41
CA LYS A 8 -13.45 10.67 -1.84
C LYS A 8 -12.65 10.79 -3.14
N PHE A 9 -11.40 10.32 -3.15
CA PHE A 9 -10.46 10.63 -4.22
C PHE A 9 -10.87 10.02 -5.57
N GLU A 10 -11.20 8.73 -5.61
CA GLU A 10 -11.55 8.08 -6.87
C GLU A 10 -12.84 8.65 -7.48
N LYS A 11 -13.77 9.08 -6.63
CA LYS A 11 -15.05 9.70 -7.04
C LYS A 11 -14.89 11.07 -7.70
N LEU A 12 -13.71 11.68 -7.63
CA LEU A 12 -13.44 12.91 -8.37
C LEU A 12 -13.52 12.71 -9.89
N GLY A 13 -13.38 11.46 -10.36
CA GLY A 13 -13.55 11.13 -11.78
C GLY A 13 -12.57 11.87 -12.70
N ALA A 14 -11.36 12.16 -12.20
CA ALA A 14 -10.37 12.94 -12.94
C ALA A 14 -9.92 12.20 -14.21
N GLU A 15 -9.84 12.92 -15.32
CA GLU A 15 -9.27 12.39 -16.58
C GLU A 15 -7.74 12.43 -16.54
N ILE A 16 -7.18 13.49 -15.97
CA ILE A 16 -5.74 13.74 -15.83
C ILE A 16 -5.43 13.99 -14.35
N VAL A 17 -4.40 13.31 -13.86
CA VAL A 17 -3.85 13.51 -12.51
C VAL A 17 -2.46 14.12 -12.64
N ILE A 18 -2.25 15.26 -11.99
CA ILE A 18 -0.93 15.89 -11.86
C ILE A 18 -0.40 15.54 -10.46
N PRO A 19 0.55 14.60 -10.32
CA PRO A 19 1.07 14.20 -9.02
C PRO A 19 2.01 15.26 -8.44
N GLY A 20 2.29 15.17 -7.14
CA GLY A 20 3.28 16.05 -6.50
C GLY A 20 4.71 15.83 -7.02
N HIS A 21 5.03 14.60 -7.44
CA HIS A 21 6.28 14.23 -8.12
C HIS A 21 5.97 13.31 -9.30
N GLY A 22 6.75 13.42 -10.38
CA GLY A 22 6.55 12.68 -11.62
C GLY A 22 5.87 13.51 -12.71
N THR A 23 5.43 12.85 -13.77
CA THR A 23 4.75 13.50 -14.90
C THR A 23 3.22 13.35 -14.78
N PRO A 24 2.42 14.20 -15.46
CA PRO A 24 0.98 14.02 -15.55
C PRO A 24 0.62 12.61 -16.03
N THR A 25 -0.42 12.03 -15.44
CA THR A 25 -0.85 10.65 -15.67
C THR A 25 -2.38 10.52 -15.61
N ASN A 26 -2.91 9.30 -15.59
CA ASN A 26 -4.34 8.98 -15.54
C ASN A 26 -4.71 8.19 -14.27
N MET A 27 -6.01 8.09 -13.98
CA MET A 27 -6.51 7.39 -12.79
C MET A 27 -6.16 5.90 -12.71
N ASN A 28 -5.98 5.22 -13.85
CA ASN A 28 -5.62 3.80 -13.85
C ASN A 28 -4.21 3.59 -13.31
N GLU A 29 -3.27 4.44 -13.72
CA GLU A 29 -1.89 4.38 -13.26
C GLU A 29 -1.79 4.70 -11.76
N VAL A 30 -2.50 5.73 -11.31
CA VAL A 30 -2.53 6.11 -9.89
C VAL A 30 -3.16 5.00 -9.05
N ARG A 31 -4.24 4.36 -9.52
CA ARG A 31 -4.89 3.23 -8.82
C ARG A 31 -3.90 2.09 -8.61
N LYS A 32 -3.23 1.67 -9.69
CA LYS A 32 -2.28 0.56 -9.68
C LYS A 32 -1.15 0.75 -8.68
N TYR A 33 -0.57 1.96 -8.63
CA TYR A 33 0.63 2.22 -7.84
C TYR A 33 0.39 2.89 -6.48
N THR A 34 -0.85 3.28 -6.17
CA THR A 34 -1.22 3.83 -4.86
C THR A 34 -2.21 2.92 -4.13
N HIS A 35 -3.41 2.74 -4.66
CA HIS A 35 -4.47 1.99 -4.00
C HIS A 35 -4.13 0.49 -3.96
N ASP A 36 -3.83 -0.10 -5.12
CA ASP A 36 -3.64 -1.54 -5.23
C ASP A 36 -2.38 -1.99 -4.48
N TYR A 37 -1.34 -1.15 -4.43
CA TYR A 37 -0.17 -1.35 -3.56
C TYR A 37 -0.55 -1.47 -2.09
N LEU A 38 -1.37 -0.54 -1.58
CA LEU A 38 -1.77 -0.54 -0.17
C LEU A 38 -2.71 -1.70 0.15
N VAL A 39 -3.63 -2.04 -0.76
CA VAL A 39 -4.51 -3.21 -0.62
C VAL A 39 -3.69 -4.49 -0.58
N TYR A 40 -2.78 -4.68 -1.54
CA TYR A 40 -1.91 -5.84 -1.59
C TYR A 40 -1.09 -5.99 -0.30
N LEU A 41 -0.41 -4.93 0.12
CA LEU A 41 0.42 -4.97 1.32
C LEU A 41 -0.40 -5.30 2.58
N ARG A 42 -1.59 -4.71 2.72
CA ARG A 42 -2.47 -5.01 3.85
C ARG A 42 -3.00 -6.45 3.81
N GLN A 43 -3.32 -6.99 2.64
CA GLN A 43 -3.72 -8.39 2.50
C GLN A 43 -2.60 -9.34 2.91
N GLU A 44 -1.36 -9.08 2.50
CA GLU A 44 -0.22 -9.90 2.91
C GLU A 44 0.08 -9.78 4.42
N VAL A 45 -0.04 -8.58 4.99
CA VAL A 45 0.08 -8.38 6.44
C VAL A 45 -1.04 -9.10 7.20
N ALA A 46 -2.28 -9.06 6.72
CA ALA A 46 -3.40 -9.79 7.33
C ALA A 46 -3.11 -11.28 7.41
N LYS A 47 -2.57 -11.89 6.34
CA LYS A 47 -2.14 -13.30 6.37
C LYS A 47 -1.10 -13.58 7.44
N VAL A 48 -0.17 -12.65 7.70
CA VAL A 48 0.83 -12.83 8.77
C VAL A 48 0.16 -12.83 10.13
N LEU A 49 -0.74 -11.85 10.39
CA LEU A 49 -1.47 -11.75 11.65
C LEU A 49 -2.41 -12.94 11.89
N GLU A 50 -3.15 -13.38 10.87
CA GLU A 50 -4.04 -14.55 10.91
C GLU A 50 -3.31 -15.86 11.25
N ASN A 51 -1.99 -15.91 11.03
CA ASN A 51 -1.14 -17.05 11.36
C ASN A 51 -0.34 -16.83 12.66
N ASP A 52 -0.76 -15.90 13.52
CA ASP A 52 -0.07 -15.50 14.75
C ASP A 52 1.41 -15.08 14.52
N GLY A 53 1.72 -14.62 13.30
CA GLY A 53 3.05 -14.22 12.88
C GLY A 53 3.43 -12.84 13.39
N GLY A 54 4.73 -12.67 13.70
CA GLY A 54 5.25 -11.41 14.22
C GLY A 54 5.77 -10.46 13.14
N LEU A 55 6.25 -9.29 13.57
CA LEU A 55 6.90 -8.31 12.68
C LEU A 55 8.07 -8.89 11.85
N GLN A 56 8.81 -9.86 12.38
CA GLN A 56 9.90 -10.53 11.65
C GLN A 56 9.38 -11.41 10.50
N ASP A 57 8.18 -11.97 10.63
CA ASP A 57 7.53 -12.73 9.56
C ASP A 57 6.95 -11.79 8.50
N ALA A 58 6.42 -10.63 8.92
CA ALA A 58 5.97 -9.58 8.00
C ALA A 58 7.09 -9.11 7.06
N TYR A 59 8.33 -8.98 7.53
CA TYR A 59 9.46 -8.59 6.68
C TYR A 59 9.82 -9.61 5.58
N LYS A 60 9.24 -10.82 5.62
CA LYS A 60 9.38 -11.85 4.58
C LYS A 60 8.31 -11.75 3.49
N ILE A 61 7.35 -10.83 3.58
CA ILE A 61 6.33 -10.60 2.56
C ILE A 61 7.01 -10.31 1.21
N ASP A 62 6.62 -11.06 0.18
CA ASP A 62 7.12 -10.85 -1.17
C ASP A 62 6.48 -9.61 -1.79
N MET A 63 7.29 -8.59 -2.05
CA MET A 63 6.86 -7.36 -2.73
C MET A 63 7.43 -7.26 -4.15
N SER A 64 7.88 -8.37 -4.75
CA SER A 64 8.52 -8.42 -6.07
C SER A 64 7.67 -7.83 -7.20
N ALA A 65 6.34 -7.85 -7.07
CA ALA A 65 5.41 -7.19 -7.99
C ALA A 65 5.59 -5.66 -8.08
N TYR A 66 6.27 -5.04 -7.11
CA TYR A 66 6.52 -3.61 -7.02
C TYR A 66 8.01 -3.26 -7.06
N GLN A 67 8.89 -4.22 -7.35
CA GLN A 67 10.35 -4.03 -7.30
C GLN A 67 10.87 -3.00 -8.32
N HIS A 68 10.10 -2.74 -9.37
CA HIS A 68 10.45 -1.79 -10.43
C HIS A 68 10.19 -0.31 -10.05
N LEU A 69 9.64 -0.03 -8.87
CA LEU A 69 9.43 1.34 -8.39
C LEU A 69 10.74 1.95 -7.87
N ASP A 70 10.99 3.22 -8.20
CA ASP A 70 12.28 3.90 -7.96
C ASP A 70 12.81 3.78 -6.52
N THR A 71 11.93 3.91 -5.53
CA THR A 71 12.28 3.91 -4.11
C THR A 71 11.99 2.57 -3.43
N PHE A 72 11.80 1.49 -4.18
CA PHE A 72 11.42 0.18 -3.64
C PHE A 72 12.40 -0.32 -2.57
N THR A 73 13.69 -0.35 -2.88
CA THR A 73 14.75 -0.85 -1.98
C THR A 73 14.77 -0.11 -0.64
N ASP A 74 14.52 1.21 -0.67
CA ASP A 74 14.58 2.04 0.53
C ASP A 74 13.30 2.00 1.36
N LEU A 75 12.14 1.82 0.71
CA LEU A 75 10.84 2.02 1.35
C LEU A 75 10.05 0.73 1.58
N SER A 76 10.26 -0.34 0.82
CA SER A 76 9.42 -1.55 0.89
C SER A 76 9.35 -2.14 2.31
N GLN A 77 10.51 -2.44 2.90
CA GLN A 77 10.61 -2.96 4.27
C GLN A 77 10.06 -1.97 5.32
N ARG A 78 10.26 -0.67 5.12
CA ARG A 78 9.74 0.37 6.02
C ARG A 78 8.21 0.44 5.95
N ASN A 79 7.63 0.29 4.77
CA ASN A 79 6.19 0.27 4.56
C ASN A 79 5.56 -0.97 5.19
N ILE A 80 6.15 -2.15 4.98
CA ILE A 80 5.75 -3.40 5.65
C ILE A 80 5.69 -3.19 7.17
N GLY A 81 6.78 -2.72 7.78
CA GLY A 81 6.82 -2.57 9.23
C GLY A 81 5.87 -1.48 9.78
N ARG A 82 5.51 -0.47 8.97
CA ARG A 82 4.49 0.53 9.35
C ARG A 82 3.09 -0.04 9.26
N VAL A 83 2.77 -0.75 8.18
CA VAL A 83 1.44 -1.33 7.96
C VAL A 83 1.18 -2.46 8.96
N TYR A 84 2.14 -3.35 9.19
CA TYR A 84 2.02 -4.39 10.22
C TYR A 84 1.67 -3.79 11.58
N ARG A 85 2.44 -2.80 12.06
CA ARG A 85 2.18 -2.16 13.37
C ARG A 85 0.86 -1.42 13.41
N ALA A 86 0.40 -0.84 12.31
CA ALA A 86 -0.93 -0.22 12.27
C ALA A 86 -2.01 -1.30 12.43
N MET A 87 -1.92 -2.37 11.65
CA MET A 87 -2.93 -3.45 11.63
C MET A 87 -2.94 -4.30 12.90
N GLU A 88 -1.79 -4.51 13.55
CA GLU A 88 -1.68 -5.26 14.82
C GLU A 88 -2.57 -4.66 15.93
N PHE A 89 -2.90 -3.37 15.86
CA PHE A 89 -3.76 -2.71 16.84
C PHE A 89 -5.15 -2.30 16.31
N GLU A 90 -5.42 -2.47 15.01
CA GLU A 90 -6.69 -2.03 14.39
C GLU A 90 -7.90 -2.82 14.91
N ASP A 91 -7.74 -4.07 15.33
CA ASP A 91 -8.84 -4.88 15.89
C ASP A 91 -9.22 -4.51 17.35
N PHE A 92 -8.48 -3.56 17.95
CA PHE A 92 -8.76 -3.04 19.30
C PHE A 92 -9.40 -1.63 19.30
N GLU A 93 -9.68 -1.04 18.14
CA GLU A 93 -10.39 0.24 17.98
C GLU A 93 -11.85 0.05 17.52
#